data_AF-A0A9X7T320-F1
#
_entry.id   AF-A0A9X7T320-F1
#
_cell.length_a   1.000
_cell.length_b   1.000
_cell.length_c   1.000
_cell.angle_alpha   90.00
_cell.angle_beta   90.00
_cell.angle_gamma   90.00
#
_symmetry.space_group_name_H-M   'P 1'
#
loop_
_entity.id
_entity.type
_entity.pdbx_description
1 polymer ?
#
loop_
_entity_poly.entity_id
_entity_poly.type
_entity_poly.pdbx_seq_one_letter_code
_entity_poly.pdbx_strand_id
1 'polypeptide(L)'
;MATPFEAFVSPLSWQQVSLLLDTVLYFEDAPKLLSLPQEEGPSVPVPVTADTLKKMLASLDENDAFERKPFALRWEGGEDADSGHLIVQLPNNETVRQPAVLSAFSPV
;
A
#
# COMPACT_ATOMS: atom_id res chain seq x y z
N MET A 1 19.43 -6.02 -6.71
CA MET A 1 18.20 -5.80 -7.49
C MET A 1 17.58 -4.52 -6.95
N ALA A 2 17.14 -3.61 -7.82
CA ALA A 2 16.61 -2.32 -7.39
C ALA A 2 15.25 -2.53 -6.70
N THR A 3 15.17 -2.20 -5.41
CA THR A 3 13.90 -2.15 -4.69
C THR A 3 13.21 -0.81 -5.04
N PRO A 4 11.92 -0.81 -5.40
CA PRO A 4 11.20 0.41 -5.79
C PRO A 4 11.12 1.42 -4.64
N PHE A 5 11.16 0.95 -3.40
CA PHE A 5 11.22 1.76 -2.18
C PHE A 5 11.86 0.94 -1.04
N GLU A 6 12.38 1.63 -0.03
CA GLU A 6 12.88 1.01 1.20
C GLU A 6 11.73 0.66 2.14
N ALA A 7 11.89 -0.34 3.01
CA ALA A 7 10.85 -0.70 3.97
C ALA A 7 10.55 0.49 4.90
N PHE A 8 9.26 0.81 5.07
CA PHE A 8 8.82 1.97 5.84
C PHE A 8 7.51 1.70 6.57
N VAL A 9 7.21 2.53 7.57
CA VAL A 9 5.93 2.50 8.29
C VAL A 9 5.07 3.67 7.82
N SER A 10 3.85 3.36 7.40
CA SER A 10 2.83 4.33 7.01
C SER A 10 1.76 4.40 8.09
N PRO A 11 1.65 5.51 8.84
CA PRO A 11 0.55 5.70 9.78
C PRO A 11 -0.70 6.13 9.00
N LEU A 12 -1.69 5.25 8.92
CA LEU A 12 -2.94 5.47 8.19
C LEU A 12 -4.15 5.26 9.09
N SER A 13 -5.16 6.12 8.97
CA SER A 13 -6.48 5.92 9.57
C SER A 13 -7.46 5.25 8.61
N TRP A 14 -8.57 4.73 9.14
CA TRP A 14 -9.62 4.09 8.34
C TRP A 14 -10.12 5.04 7.24
N GLN A 15 -10.34 6.32 7.57
CA GLN A 15 -10.76 7.32 6.59
C GLN A 15 -9.72 7.51 5.48
N GLN A 16 -8.43 7.52 5.80
CA GLN A 16 -7.37 7.67 4.80
C GLN A 16 -7.31 6.44 3.89
N VAL A 17 -7.41 5.23 4.44
CA VAL A 17 -7.44 3.99 3.65
C VAL A 17 -8.68 3.93 2.75
N SER A 18 -9.85 4.37 3.25
CA SER A 18 -11.08 4.46 2.45
C SER A 18 -10.92 5.40 1.25
N LEU A 19 -10.35 6.60 1.46
CA LEU A 19 -10.11 7.57 0.38
C LEU A 19 -9.10 7.04 -0.66
N LEU A 20 -8.05 6.35 -0.21
CA LEU A 20 -7.09 5.70 -1.09
C LEU A 20 -7.77 4.59 -1.91
N LEU A 21 -8.66 3.80 -1.28
CA LEU A 21 -9.40 2.75 -1.94
C LEU A 21 -10.30 3.31 -3.04
N ASP A 22 -11.06 4.36 -2.75
CA ASP A 22 -11.89 5.05 -3.74
C ASP A 22 -11.05 5.55 -4.92
N THR A 23 -9.85 6.08 -4.64
CA THR A 23 -8.92 6.53 -5.67
C THR A 23 -8.44 5.37 -6.56
N VAL A 24 -8.07 4.22 -5.97
CA VAL A 24 -7.62 3.06 -6.76
C VAL A 24 -8.75 2.46 -7.58
N LEU A 25 -9.97 2.41 -7.03
CA LEU A 25 -11.15 1.94 -7.76
C LEU A 25 -11.48 2.86 -8.93
N TYR A 26 -11.25 4.17 -8.80
CA TYR A 26 -11.40 5.11 -9.90
C TYR A 26 -10.40 4.85 -11.05
N PHE A 27 -9.20 4.35 -10.74
CA PHE A 27 -8.15 4.02 -11.72
C PHE A 27 -8.01 2.50 -11.96
N GLU A 28 -9.07 1.71 -11.79
CA GLU A 28 -9.00 0.24 -11.89
C GLU A 28 -8.46 -0.24 -13.26
N ASP A 29 -8.79 0.47 -14.34
CA ASP A 29 -8.32 0.17 -15.70
C ASP A 29 -6.84 0.55 -15.94
N ALA A 30 -6.24 1.38 -15.08
CA ALA A 30 -4.88 1.87 -15.24
C ALA A 30 -4.19 2.05 -13.86
N PRO A 31 -3.62 0.97 -13.28
CA PRO A 31 -3.04 1.00 -11.95
C PRO A 31 -1.99 2.10 -11.79
N LYS A 32 -2.09 2.83 -10.68
CA LYS A 32 -1.21 3.96 -10.36
C LYS A 32 -0.41 3.70 -9.09
N LEU A 33 0.80 4.26 -9.04
CA LEU A 33 1.61 4.28 -7.82
C LEU A 33 0.97 5.22 -6.80
N LEU A 34 0.42 4.69 -5.71
CA LEU A 34 -0.16 5.50 -4.65
C LEU A 34 0.93 6.09 -3.77
N SER A 35 0.90 7.40 -3.59
CA SER A 35 1.76 8.10 -2.64
C SER A 35 1.26 7.87 -1.21
N LEU A 36 1.93 6.99 -0.48
CA LEU A 36 1.64 6.72 0.93
C LEU A 36 2.54 7.59 1.83
N PRO A 37 1.99 8.23 2.87
CA PRO A 37 2.80 8.95 3.85
C PRO A 37 3.67 7.96 4.63
N GLN A 38 4.90 8.33 4.94
CA GLN A 38 5.73 7.60 5.90
C GLN A 38 5.79 8.36 7.23
N GLU A 39 6.09 7.66 8.32
CA GLU A 39 6.17 8.27 9.66
C GLU A 39 7.17 9.43 9.71
N GLU A 40 8.33 9.28 9.06
CA GLU A 40 9.36 10.31 8.97
C GLU A 40 9.79 10.55 7.51
N GLY A 41 9.30 11.64 6.88
CA GLY A 41 9.80 12.12 5.58
C GLY A 41 8.76 12.19 4.45
N PRO A 42 9.19 12.24 3.18
CA PRO A 42 8.29 12.41 2.03
C PRO A 42 7.43 11.17 1.79
N SER A 43 6.29 11.35 1.14
CA SER A 43 5.44 10.23 0.74
C SER A 43 6.15 9.32 -0.26
N VAL A 44 5.93 8.02 -0.14
CA VAL A 44 6.57 6.99 -0.94
C VAL A 44 5.57 6.47 -1.98
N PRO A 45 5.94 6.40 -3.27
CA PRO A 45 5.09 5.81 -4.29
C PRO A 45 5.08 4.29 -4.15
N VAL A 46 3.90 3.69 -3.92
CA VAL A 46 3.74 2.25 -3.70
C VAL A 46 2.74 1.65 -4.69
N PRO A 47 3.07 0.50 -5.32
CA PRO A 47 2.14 -0.23 -6.20
C PRO A 47 1.11 -1.00 -5.35
N VAL A 48 0.05 -0.33 -4.92
CA VAL A 48 -1.03 -0.93 -4.11
C VAL A 48 -2.27 -1.16 -4.98
N THR A 49 -2.90 -2.32 -4.82
CA THR A 49 -4.17 -2.68 -5.48
C THR A 49 -5.36 -2.46 -4.57
N ALA A 50 -6.55 -2.38 -5.16
CA ALA A 50 -7.81 -2.28 -4.40
C ALA A 50 -8.00 -3.45 -3.43
N ASP A 51 -7.56 -4.66 -3.78
CA ASP A 51 -7.67 -5.84 -2.89
C ASP A 51 -6.85 -5.66 -1.61
N THR A 52 -5.62 -5.16 -1.72
CA THR A 52 -4.77 -4.86 -0.56
C THR A 52 -5.36 -3.76 0.31
N LEU A 53 -5.88 -2.68 -0.29
CA LEU A 53 -6.53 -1.60 0.47
C LEU A 53 -7.81 -2.08 1.17
N LYS A 54 -8.61 -2.95 0.54
CA LYS A 54 -9.77 -3.58 1.20
C LYS A 54 -9.37 -4.39 2.42
N LYS A 55 -8.27 -5.13 2.35
CA LYS A 55 -7.72 -5.89 3.50
C LYS A 55 -7.18 -4.96 4.58
N MET A 56 -6.48 -3.88 4.21
CA MET A 56 -6.06 -2.84 5.16
C MET A 56 -7.25 -2.20 5.86
N LEU A 57 -8.29 -1.83 5.11
CA LEU A 57 -9.50 -1.23 5.67
C LEU A 57 -10.23 -2.18 6.62
N ALA A 58 -10.33 -3.47 6.26
CA ALA A 58 -10.94 -4.50 7.10
C ALA A 58 -10.17 -4.78 8.41
N SER A 59 -8.88 -4.42 8.47
CA SER A 59 -8.07 -4.52 9.70
C SER A 59 -8.22 -3.32 10.65
N LEU A 60 -8.95 -2.29 10.23
CA LEU A 60 -9.20 -1.06 10.99
C LEU A 60 -10.65 -1.02 11.49
N ASP A 61 -10.87 -0.31 12.59
CA ASP A 61 -12.22 -0.09 13.13
C ASP A 61 -12.83 1.17 12.50
N GLU A 62 -14.01 1.02 11.90
CA GLU A 62 -14.78 2.13 11.33
C GLU A 62 -15.25 3.11 12.42
N ASN A 63 -15.48 2.64 13.65
CA ASN A 63 -15.91 3.50 14.77
C ASN A 63 -14.80 4.46 15.22
N ASP A 64 -13.53 4.12 14.96
CA ASP A 64 -12.35 4.93 15.25
C ASP A 64 -11.70 5.47 13.96
N ALA A 65 -12.52 6.05 13.08
CA ALA A 65 -12.13 6.36 11.70
C ALA A 65 -10.91 7.29 11.52
N PHE A 66 -10.58 8.08 12.54
CA PHE A 66 -9.49 9.05 12.55
C PHE A 66 -8.22 8.56 13.26
N GLU A 67 -8.30 7.45 14.00
CA GLU A 67 -7.15 6.92 14.70
C GLU A 67 -6.16 6.35 13.68
N ARG A 68 -4.90 6.81 13.72
CA ARG A 68 -3.85 6.35 12.82
C ARG A 68 -3.23 5.08 13.38
N LYS A 69 -3.24 4.02 12.59
CA LYS A 69 -2.57 2.76 12.92
C LYS A 69 -1.33 2.58 12.03
N PRO A 70 -0.27 1.96 12.56
CA PRO A 70 0.95 1.72 11.80
C PRO A 70 0.75 0.55 10.82
N PHE A 71 1.05 0.78 9.55
CA PHE A 71 1.19 -0.27 8.53
C PHE A 71 2.65 -0.36 8.12
N ALA A 72 3.28 -1.51 8.27
CA ALA A 72 4.65 -1.69 7.79
C ALA A 72 4.63 -2.22 6.36
N LEU A 73 5.22 -1.47 5.43
CA LEU A 73 5.30 -1.83 4.02
C LEU A 73 6.74 -2.19 3.66
N ARG A 74 6.91 -3.28 2.92
CA ARG A 74 8.21 -3.65 2.35
C ARG A 74 8.04 -4.29 0.98
N TRP A 75 9.08 -4.19 0.17
CA TRP A 75 9.15 -4.85 -1.12
C TRP A 75 10.01 -6.11 -1.06
N GLU A 76 9.50 -7.20 -1.59
CA GLU A 76 10.27 -8.43 -1.84
C GLU A 76 10.41 -8.62 -3.34
N GLY A 77 11.65 -8.58 -3.86
CA GLY A 77 11.92 -8.78 -5.28
C GLY A 77 11.48 -10.17 -5.77
N GLY A 78 10.96 -10.23 -6.99
CA GLY A 78 10.61 -11.45 -7.69
C GLY A 78 11.75 -12.01 -8.54
N GLU A 79 11.43 -12.97 -9.41
CA GLU A 79 12.39 -13.54 -10.36
C GLU A 79 12.83 -12.50 -11.42
N ASP A 80 11.91 -11.63 -11.85
CA ASP A 80 12.19 -10.56 -12.80
C ASP A 80 12.46 -9.21 -12.10
N ALA A 81 13.29 -8.36 -12.73
CA ALA A 81 13.66 -7.04 -12.21
C ALA A 81 12.47 -6.10 -11.97
N ASP A 82 11.40 -6.26 -12.75
CA ASP A 82 10.19 -5.45 -12.68
C ASP A 82 9.04 -6.13 -11.93
N SER A 83 9.29 -7.30 -11.33
CA SER A 83 8.29 -8.08 -10.61
C SER A 83 8.67 -8.22 -9.14
N GLY A 84 7.67 -8.35 -8.30
CA GLY A 84 7.89 -8.65 -6.89
C GLY A 84 6.60 -8.73 -6.11
N HIS A 85 6.74 -8.65 -4.81
CA HIS A 85 5.64 -8.69 -3.87
C HIS A 85 5.71 -7.48 -2.97
N LEU A 86 4.62 -6.71 -2.96
CA LEU A 86 4.35 -5.78 -1.90
C LEU A 86 3.89 -6.57 -0.68
N ILE A 87 4.62 -6.44 0.42
CA ILE A 87 4.26 -7.01 1.70
C ILE A 87 3.78 -5.88 2.60
N VAL A 88 2.56 -6.00 3.10
CA VAL A 88 1.96 -5.06 4.05
C VAL A 88 1.65 -5.81 5.33
N GLN A 89 2.31 -5.43 6.42
CA GLN A 89 1.95 -5.88 7.75
C GLN A 89 0.87 -4.97 8.31
N LEU A 90 -0.27 -5.58 8.64
CA LEU A 90 -1.44 -4.94 9.19
C LEU A 90 -1.29 -4.75 10.71
N PRO A 91 -2.00 -3.79 11.33
CA PRO A 91 -1.95 -3.56 12.77
C PRO A 91 -2.47 -4.73 13.60
N ASN A 92 -3.24 -5.64 13.00
CA ASN A 92 -3.73 -6.87 13.64
C ASN A 92 -2.71 -8.04 13.58
N ASN A 93 -1.46 -7.78 13.18
CA ASN A 93 -0.38 -8.75 12.94
C ASN A 93 -0.56 -9.67 11.73
N GLU A 94 -1.61 -9.50 10.94
CA GLU A 94 -1.72 -10.19 9.67
C GLU A 94 -0.79 -9.57 8.62
N THR A 95 -0.44 -10.36 7.61
CA THR A 95 0.41 -9.92 6.52
C THR A 95 -0.31 -10.12 5.20
N VAL A 96 -0.47 -9.04 4.44
CA VAL A 96 -0.96 -9.07 3.07
C VAL A 96 0.23 -9.15 2.14
N ARG A 97 0.23 -10.17 1.29
CA ARG A 97 1.23 -10.35 0.24
C ARG A 97 0.55 -10.14 -1.11
N GLN A 98 0.90 -9.04 -1.77
CA GLN A 98 0.34 -8.66 -3.05
C GLN A 98 1.41 -8.81 -4.14
N PRO A 99 1.22 -9.67 -5.15
CA PRO A 99 2.08 -9.68 -6.33
C PRO A 99 1.91 -8.36 -7.09
N ALA A 100 3.02 -7.78 -7.55
CA ALA A 100 3.02 -6.53 -8.30
C ALA A 100 4.08 -6.55 -9.41
N VAL A 101 3.69 -6.07 -10.59
CA VAL A 101 4.59 -5.86 -11.73
C VAL A 101 4.73 -4.35 -11.92
N LEU A 102 5.90 -3.80 -11.61
CA LEU A 102 6.16 -2.37 -11.60
C LEU A 102 5.87 -1.72 -12.97
N SER A 103 6.16 -2.42 -14.08
CA SER A 103 5.86 -1.93 -15.42
C SER A 103 4.36 -1.76 -15.72
N ALA A 104 3.48 -2.39 -14.93
CA ALA A 104 2.03 -2.23 -15.05
C ALA A 104 1.51 -1.00 -14.29
N PHE A 105 2.30 -0.43 -13.38
CA PHE A 105 1.94 0.77 -12.63
C PHE A 105 2.56 2.00 -13.26
N SER A 106 1.74 3.00 -13.54
CA SER A 106 2.23 4.31 -13.95
C SER A 106 2.38 5.24 -12.73
N PRO A 107 3.35 6.18 -12.74
CA PRO A 107 3.34 7.25 -11.75
C PRO A 107 2.03 8.06 -11.85
N VAL A 108 1.55 8.55 -10.70
CA VAL A 108 0.47 9.54 -10.62
C VAL A 108 1.00 10.91 -10.98
#